data_AF-A0A2E2ZZK3-F1
#
_entry.id   AF-A0A2E2ZZK3-F1
#
_cell.length_a   1.000
_cell.length_b   1.000
_cell.length_c   1.000
_cell.angle_alpha   90.00
_cell.angle_beta   90.00
_cell.angle_gamma   90.00
#
_symmetry.space_group_name_H-M   'P 1'
#
loop_
_entity.id
_entity.type
_entity.pdbx_description
1 polymer ?
#
loop_
_entity_poly.entity_id
_entity_poly.type
_entity_poly.pdbx_seq_one_letter_code
_entity_poly.pdbx_strand_id
1 'polypeptide(L)' 'MISKLILFILMINALLLSGCSSVKPWERDILADYTMRSDRDPLENMLAEHMWFSREAASGGMSIGGGGCGCN' A
#
# COMPACT_ATOMS: atom_id res chain seq x y z
N MET A 1 -15.33 21.89 29.15
CA MET A 1 -15.59 20.47 28.84
C MET A 1 -15.02 20.06 27.48
N ILE A 2 -15.24 20.85 26.42
CA ILE A 2 -14.70 20.61 25.06
C ILE A 2 -13.17 20.47 25.01
N SER A 3 -12.39 21.31 25.71
CA SER A 3 -10.92 21.21 25.71
C SER A 3 -10.39 19.88 26.29
N LYS A 4 -11.07 19.31 27.30
CA LYS A 4 -10.71 18.00 27.87
C LYS A 4 -11.03 16.85 26.91
N LEU A 5 -12.12 17.00 26.14
CA LEU A 5 -12.50 16.04 25.09
C LEU A 5 -11.48 16.03 23.94
N ILE A 6 -11.01 17.21 23.50
CA ILE A 6 -9.99 17.33 22.46
C ILE A 6 -8.67 16.67 22.90
N LEU A 7 -8.22 16.93 24.12
CA LEU A 7 -7.02 16.30 24.69
C LEU A 7 -7.15 14.77 24.75
N PHE A 8 -8.32 14.25 25.10
CA PHE A 8 -8.59 12.81 25.12
C PHE A 8 -8.52 12.17 23.73
N ILE A 9 -9.08 12.84 22.71
CA ILE A 9 -9.03 12.39 21.32
C ILE A 9 -7.58 12.40 20.78
N LEU A 10 -6.80 13.43 21.10
CA LEU A 10 -5.39 13.51 20.71
C LEU A 10 -4.56 12.39 21.33
N MET A 11 -4.80 12.09 22.61
CA MET A 11 -4.17 10.95 23.29
C MET A 11 -4.47 9.63 22.59
N ILE A 12 -5.75 9.35 22.29
CA ILE A 12 -6.16 8.12 21.60
C ILE A 12 -5.48 7.98 20.24
N ASN A 13 -5.42 9.07 19.46
CA ASN A 13 -4.74 9.06 18.16
C ASN A 13 -3.25 8.76 18.29
N ALA A 14 -2.56 9.33 19.28
CA ALA A 14 -1.14 9.06 19.50
C ALA A 14 -0.86 7.57 19.80
N LEU A 15 -1.75 6.89 20.54
CA LEU A 15 -1.61 5.46 20.81
C LEU A 15 -1.81 4.60 19.56
N LEU A 16 -2.72 4.97 18.66
CA LEU A 16 -3.00 4.23 17.43
C LEU A 16 -1.83 4.28 16.43
N LEU A 17 -0.99 5.32 16.47
CA LEU A 17 0.16 5.47 15.59
C LEU A 17 1.44 4.79 16.12
N SER A 18 1.40 4.15 17.30
CA SER A 18 2.58 3.54 17.94
C SER A 18 3.11 2.25 17.28
N GLY A 19 2.46 1.77 16.22
CA GLY A 19 2.85 0.55 15.51
C GLY A 19 4.02 0.68 14.54
N CYS A 20 4.50 1.90 14.26
CA CYS A 20 5.59 2.10 13.32
C CYS A 20 6.95 1.83 13.99
N SER A 21 7.59 0.72 13.64
CA SER A 21 8.93 0.37 14.12
C SER A 21 9.95 0.34 12.98
N SER A 22 11.13 0.89 13.23
CA SER A 22 12.27 0.73 12.33
C SER A 22 12.91 -0.62 12.60
N VAL A 23 12.81 -1.54 11.63
CA VAL A 23 13.42 -2.87 11.68
C VAL A 23 14.68 -2.91 10.82
N LYS A 24 15.64 -3.72 11.22
CA LYS A 24 16.89 -3.89 10.48
C LYS A 24 16.62 -4.65 9.17
N PRO A 25 17.39 -4.44 8.10
CA PRO A 25 17.11 -5.04 6.79
C PRO A 25 16.91 -6.56 6.80
N TRP A 26 17.70 -7.29 7.60
CA TRP A 26 17.64 -8.75 7.72
C TRP A 26 16.46 -9.26 8.56
N GLU A 27 15.78 -8.40 9.34
CA GLU A 27 14.55 -8.79 10.04
C GLU A 27 13.36 -8.89 9.07
N ARG A 28 13.53 -8.41 7.83
CA ARG A 28 12.54 -8.51 6.74
C ARG A 28 12.80 -9.69 5.80
N ASP A 29 13.75 -10.58 6.12
CA ASP A 29 14.18 -11.66 5.23
C ASP A 29 13.02 -12.59 4.82
N ILE A 30 12.07 -12.86 5.73
CA ILE A 30 10.87 -13.67 5.45
C ILE A 30 9.98 -13.02 4.37
N LEU A 31 9.93 -11.68 4.30
CA LEU A 31 9.17 -10.97 3.26
C LEU A 31 9.93 -10.92 1.92
N ALA A 32 11.24 -11.17 1.93
CA ALA A 32 12.05 -11.29 0.71
C ALA A 32 12.03 -12.70 0.11
N ASP A 33 11.36 -13.67 0.76
CA ASP A 33 11.16 -15.01 0.24
C ASP A 33 10.42 -14.99 -1.11
N TYR A 34 10.81 -15.88 -2.03
CA TYR A 34 10.19 -16.03 -3.34
C TYR A 34 8.66 -16.23 -3.25
N THR A 35 8.20 -16.91 -2.21
CA THR A 35 6.78 -17.19 -1.93
C THR A 35 6.01 -16.00 -1.35
N MET A 36 6.68 -14.90 -1.04
CA MET A 36 6.05 -13.63 -0.62
C MET A 36 6.20 -12.53 -1.67
N ARG A 37 6.95 -12.80 -2.75
CA ARG A 37 7.05 -11.89 -3.90
C ARG A 37 5.70 -11.74 -4.58
N SER A 38 5.29 -10.49 -4.79
CA SER A 38 4.10 -10.14 -5.54
C SER A 38 4.27 -10.40 -7.04
N ASP A 39 5.51 -10.39 -7.54
CA ASP A 39 5.84 -10.53 -8.95
C ASP A 39 6.25 -11.94 -9.37
N ARG A 40 6.06 -12.95 -8.51
CA ARG A 40 6.57 -14.32 -8.73
C ARG A 40 5.98 -15.01 -9.95
N ASP A 41 4.71 -14.72 -10.25
CA ASP A 41 3.95 -15.37 -11.32
C ASP A 41 3.60 -14.31 -12.38
N PRO A 42 4.19 -14.37 -13.57
CA PRO A 42 3.92 -13.41 -14.63
C PRO A 42 2.47 -13.44 -15.12
N LEU A 43 1.78 -14.59 -15.02
CA LEU A 43 0.38 -14.70 -15.42
C LEU A 43 -0.53 -13.99 -14.42
N GLU A 44 -0.26 -14.17 -13.12
CA GLU A 44 -0.99 -13.48 -12.05
C GLU A 44 -0.81 -11.97 -12.18
N ASN A 45 0.41 -11.50 -12.43
CA ASN A 45 0.71 -10.09 -12.66
C ASN A 45 -0.10 -9.52 -13.84
N MET A 46 -0.07 -10.20 -14.99
CA MET A 46 -0.81 -9.75 -16.18
C MET A 46 -2.32 -9.70 -15.93
N LEU A 47 -2.86 -10.66 -15.19
CA LEU A 47 -4.28 -10.69 -14.85
C LEU A 47 -4.65 -9.54 -13.88
N ALA A 48 -3.81 -9.30 -12.87
CA ALA A 48 -3.99 -8.20 -11.94
C ALA A 48 -3.96 -6.85 -12.66
N GLU A 49 -3.02 -6.65 -13.59
CA GLU A 49 -2.96 -5.47 -14.46
C GLU A 49 -4.22 -5.32 -15.31
N HIS A 50 -4.70 -6.39 -15.94
CA HIS A 50 -5.90 -6.33 -16.76
C HIS A 50 -7.15 -5.96 -15.95
N MET A 51 -7.28 -6.50 -14.73
CA MET A 51 -8.36 -6.13 -13.81
C MET A 51 -8.25 -4.67 -13.35
N TRP A 52 -7.03 -4.23 -13.01
CA TRP A 52 -6.77 -2.86 -12.58
C TRP A 52 -7.07 -1.87 -13.70
N PHE A 53 -6.61 -2.13 -14.92
CA PHE A 53 -6.91 -1.29 -16.08
C PHE A 53 -8.42 -1.20 -16.32
N SER A 54 -9.12 -2.32 -16.22
CA SER A 54 -10.58 -2.35 -16.43
C SER A 54 -11.37 -1.54 -15.40
N ARG A 55 -10.86 -1.41 -14.17
CA ARG A 55 -11.57 -0.76 -13.05
C ARG A 55 -11.10 0.66 -12.77
N GLU A 56 -9.80 0.87 -12.89
CA GLU A 56 -9.06 1.94 -12.25
C GLU A 56 -7.99 2.53 -13.19
N ALA A 57 -8.05 2.30 -14.51
CA ALA A 57 -7.11 2.91 -15.47
C ALA A 57 -6.98 4.45 -15.31
N ALA A 58 -8.05 5.11 -14.88
CA ALA A 58 -8.04 6.55 -14.62
C ALA A 58 -7.16 6.98 -13.42
N SER A 59 -6.88 6.09 -12.47
CA SER A 59 -6.01 6.37 -11.31
C SER A 59 -4.52 6.16 -11.62
N GLY A 60 -4.21 5.60 -12.78
CA GLY A 60 -2.85 5.24 -13.20
C GLY A 60 -2.54 3.78 -12.86
N GLY A 61 -1.72 3.17 -13.71
CA GLY A 61 -1.27 1.78 -13.57
C GLY A 61 0.17 1.61 -14.01
N MET A 62 0.67 0.39 -13.88
CA MET A 62 2.05 -0.04 -14.18
C MET A 62 2.36 -0.17 -15.69
N SER A 63 1.47 0.34 -16.56
CA SER A 63 1.66 0.34 -18.01
C SER A 63 2.71 1.39 -18.46
N ILE A 64 3.17 1.28 -19.70
CA ILE A 64 4.32 1.96 -20.34
C ILE A 64 4.14 3.51 -20.47
N GLY A 65 3.13 4.09 -19.84
CA GLY A 65 2.90 5.52 -19.78
C GLY A 65 2.21 5.87 -18.47
N GLY A 66 2.98 6.12 -17.42
CA GLY A 66 2.44 6.54 -16.12
C GLY A 66 1.60 7.80 -16.28
N GLY A 67 0.30 7.70 -16.03
CA GLY A 67 -0.61 8.84 -16.14
C GLY A 67 -2.03 8.48 -15.76
N GLY A 68 -2.42 8.82 -14.54
CA GLY A 68 -3.82 8.81 -14.14
C GLY A 68 -4.64 9.81 -14.96
N CYS A 69 -5.42 9.26 -15.88
CA CYS A 69 -6.70 9.77 -16.39
C CYS A 69 -7.34 8.77 -17.40
N GLY A 70 -6.66 7.66 -17.72
CA GLY A 70 -7.22 6.55 -18.50
C GLY A 70 -7.15 6.74 -20.02
N CYS A 71 -6.45 7.77 -20.50
CA CYS A 71 -6.19 7.96 -21.93
C CYS A 71 -4.80 7.40 -22.27
N ASN A 72 -4.77 6.21 -22.87
CA ASN A 72 -3.62 5.71 -23.62
C ASN A 72 -3.63 6.33 -25.02
#